data_AF-A0AAD7BVA8-F1
#
_entry.id   AF-A0AAD7BVA8-F1
#
_cell.length_a   1.000
_cell.length_b   1.000
_cell.length_c   1.000
_cell.angle_alpha   90.00
_cell.angle_beta   90.00
_cell.angle_gamma   90.00
#
_symmetry.space_group_name_H-M   'P 1'
#
loop_
_entity.id
_entity.type
_entity.pdbx_description
1 polymer ?
#
loop_
_entity_poly.entity_id
_entity_poly.type
_entity_poly.pdbx_seq_one_letter_code
_entity_poly.pdbx_strand_id
1 'polypeptide(L)'
;VTINGQKAFTLFDSGCTTEACSPDFARVAGIKVFPIQTAVTLQLGTAGSRSKINHGTIAKVEYDSTSCDEYLDIVNFDRFDAIIGRNSCVSMGSHWTSSSIQFVCAGSQPTRLPKRRNPLRLSAVTLTEGDIPRLREQWMEISKDIMSGVPETMPPLREVNHRIPLIDEVKVYNYHLPKCPDAMKEQLIEKINRYVRAGWWKAVQTNQAAPMLCIPK
;
A
#
# COMPACT_ATOMS: atom_id res chain seq x y z
N VAL A 1 -15.97 7.77 11.62
CA VAL A 1 -16.26 6.58 12.46
C VAL A 1 -16.62 7.09 13.84
N THR A 2 -17.42 6.38 14.62
CA THR A 2 -17.65 6.74 16.03
C THR A 2 -16.78 5.82 16.89
N ILE A 3 -15.96 6.38 17.76
CA ILE A 3 -15.08 5.64 18.66
C ILE A 3 -15.39 6.09 20.08
N ASN A 4 -15.77 5.15 20.94
CA ASN A 4 -16.19 5.40 22.31
C ASN A 4 -17.29 6.49 22.42
N GLY A 5 -18.25 6.46 21.48
CA GLY A 5 -19.34 7.43 21.41
C GLY A 5 -18.99 8.80 20.81
N GLN A 6 -17.72 9.05 20.44
CA GLN A 6 -17.31 10.30 19.81
C GLN A 6 -16.99 10.14 18.33
N LYS A 7 -17.38 11.13 17.51
CA LYS A 7 -17.05 11.14 16.08
C LYS A 7 -15.56 11.39 15.90
N ALA A 8 -14.89 10.46 15.23
CA ALA A 8 -13.50 10.55 14.80
C ALA A 8 -13.43 10.85 13.30
N PHE A 9 -12.58 11.79 12.92
CA PHE A 9 -12.13 11.98 11.55
C PHE A 9 -11.14 10.88 11.19
N THR A 10 -11.62 9.86 10.47
CA THR A 10 -10.92 8.58 10.32
C THR A 10 -10.42 8.37 8.91
N LEU A 11 -9.14 8.04 8.77
CA LEU A 11 -8.58 7.52 7.53
C LEU A 11 -8.82 6.01 7.46
N PHE A 12 -9.37 5.52 6.37
CA PHE A 12 -9.34 4.10 6.07
C PHE A 12 -8.19 3.80 5.12
N ASP A 13 -7.28 2.91 5.52
CA ASP A 13 -6.10 2.57 4.75
C ASP A 13 -5.96 1.06 4.57
N SER A 14 -6.35 0.58 3.38
CA SER A 14 -6.23 -0.84 3.01
C SER A 14 -4.77 -1.35 2.96
N GLY A 15 -3.79 -0.45 2.91
CA GLY A 15 -2.36 -0.74 2.99
C GLY A 15 -1.82 -0.81 4.41
N CYS A 16 -2.59 -0.33 5.40
CA CYS A 16 -2.18 -0.33 6.81
C CYS A 16 -2.52 -1.67 7.47
N THR A 17 -1.55 -2.22 8.21
CA THR A 17 -1.71 -3.44 9.02
C THR A 17 -2.15 -3.14 10.47
N THR A 18 -2.24 -1.87 10.83
CA THR A 18 -2.43 -1.40 12.19
C THR A 18 -3.66 -0.51 12.28
N GLU A 19 -4.41 -0.69 13.35
CA GLU A 19 -5.54 0.14 13.75
C GLU A 19 -5.02 1.12 14.81
N ALA A 20 -5.28 2.42 14.67
CA ALA A 20 -4.70 3.41 15.58
C ALA A 20 -5.61 4.61 15.84
N CYS A 21 -5.46 5.24 17.01
CA CYS A 21 -6.06 6.53 17.32
C CYS A 21 -5.02 7.52 17.86
N SER A 22 -5.29 8.82 17.66
CA SER A 22 -4.40 9.87 18.13
C SER A 22 -4.50 10.01 19.66
N PRO A 23 -3.41 10.38 20.35
CA PRO A 23 -3.45 10.61 21.80
C PRO A 23 -4.43 11.71 22.19
N ASP A 24 -4.53 12.76 21.37
CA ASP A 24 -5.47 13.87 21.60
C ASP A 24 -6.92 13.42 21.48
N PHE A 25 -7.24 12.60 20.46
CA PHE A 25 -8.56 12.04 20.32
C PHE A 25 -8.90 11.10 21.48
N ALA A 26 -7.99 10.20 21.87
CA ALA A 26 -8.19 9.30 23.00
C ALA A 26 -8.50 10.06 24.30
N ARG A 27 -7.83 11.20 24.52
CA ARG A 27 -8.08 12.09 25.66
C ARG A 27 -9.47 12.72 25.60
N VAL A 28 -9.86 13.28 24.45
CA VAL A 28 -11.19 13.91 24.27
C VAL A 28 -12.32 12.89 24.40
N ALA A 29 -12.13 11.69 23.85
CA ALA A 29 -13.09 10.61 23.92
C ALA A 29 -13.12 9.87 25.27
N GLY A 30 -12.29 10.27 26.25
CA GLY A 30 -12.24 9.65 27.57
C GLY A 30 -11.82 8.17 27.54
N ILE A 31 -11.04 7.78 26.53
CA ILE A 31 -10.62 6.40 26.30
C ILE A 31 -9.48 6.05 27.26
N LYS A 32 -9.58 4.90 27.93
CA LYS A 32 -8.50 4.40 28.80
C LYS A 32 -7.35 3.86 27.94
N VAL A 33 -6.16 4.38 28.18
CA VAL A 33 -4.93 3.97 27.51
C VAL A 33 -4.08 3.12 28.45
N PHE A 34 -3.47 2.06 27.96
CA PHE A 34 -2.56 1.21 28.71
C PHE A 34 -1.18 1.10 28.03
N PRO A 35 -0.09 0.93 28.80
CA PRO A 35 1.23 0.71 28.24
C PRO A 35 1.35 -0.69 27.62
N ILE A 36 2.11 -0.80 26.54
CA ILE A 36 2.44 -2.08 25.87
C ILE A 36 3.84 -2.49 26.29
N GLN A 37 4.05 -3.78 26.58
CA GLN A 37 5.34 -4.29 27.09
C GLN A 37 6.52 -4.09 26.11
N THR A 38 6.27 -4.27 24.82
CA THR A 38 7.31 -4.17 23.79
C THR A 38 6.98 -3.03 22.84
N ALA A 39 7.81 -2.00 22.87
CA ALA A 39 7.68 -0.86 21.98
C ALA A 39 7.90 -1.28 20.53
N VAL A 40 6.92 -1.02 19.65
CA VAL A 40 7.05 -1.29 18.21
C VAL A 40 7.42 0.00 17.50
N THR A 41 8.46 -0.03 16.66
CA THR A 41 8.85 1.14 15.88
C THR A 41 7.98 1.23 14.64
N LEU A 42 7.27 2.35 14.46
CA LEU A 42 6.50 2.63 13.25
C LEU A 42 7.43 3.17 12.17
N GLN A 43 7.47 2.51 11.01
CA GLN A 43 8.39 2.90 9.94
C GLN A 43 7.91 4.09 9.11
N LEU A 44 6.59 4.35 9.01
CA LEU A 44 6.00 5.42 8.19
C LEU A 44 4.63 5.88 8.75
N GLY A 45 4.17 7.09 8.40
CA GLY A 45 2.80 7.55 8.68
C GLY A 45 2.56 8.32 9.98
N THR A 46 3.60 8.84 10.64
CA THR A 46 3.48 9.58 11.91
C THR A 46 4.17 10.94 11.87
N ALA A 47 3.77 11.84 12.77
CA ALA A 47 4.43 13.13 12.97
C ALA A 47 5.76 12.92 13.74
N GLY A 48 6.76 12.36 13.05
CA GLY A 48 8.08 12.11 13.62
C GLY A 48 8.83 10.99 12.89
N SER A 49 10.12 11.17 12.64
CA SER A 49 10.96 10.20 11.91
C SER A 49 11.31 8.93 12.70
N ARG A 50 10.92 8.85 13.98
CA ARG A 50 11.26 7.76 14.91
C ARG A 50 10.15 7.47 15.94
N SER A 51 8.90 7.49 15.51
CA SER A 51 7.78 7.24 16.42
C SER A 51 7.75 5.78 16.86
N LYS A 52 7.57 5.57 18.17
CA LYS A 52 7.39 4.25 18.78
C LYS A 52 5.99 4.14 19.36
N ILE A 53 5.34 3.02 19.09
CA ILE A 53 4.09 2.64 19.75
C ILE A 53 4.46 2.08 21.11
N ASN A 54 4.09 2.79 22.16
CA ASN A 54 4.33 2.37 23.55
C ASN A 54 3.02 2.14 24.31
N HIS A 55 1.89 2.48 23.70
CA HIS A 55 0.59 2.51 24.35
C HIS A 55 -0.48 2.02 23.37
N GLY A 56 -1.47 1.33 23.92
CA GLY A 56 -2.64 0.83 23.20
C GLY A 56 -3.90 1.08 23.99
N THR A 57 -5.03 0.82 23.35
CA THR A 57 -6.35 0.89 23.96
C THR A 57 -7.28 -0.16 23.36
N ILE A 58 -8.37 -0.45 24.06
CA ILE A 58 -9.52 -1.17 23.51
C ILE A 58 -10.68 -0.18 23.58
N ALA A 59 -11.25 0.14 22.43
CA ALA A 59 -12.34 1.09 22.31
C ALA A 59 -13.46 0.51 21.46
N LYS A 60 -14.70 0.87 21.82
CA LYS A 60 -15.87 0.54 21.01
C LYS A 60 -15.84 1.36 19.73
N VAL A 61 -15.65 0.69 18.60
CA VAL A 61 -15.64 1.27 17.26
C VAL A 61 -16.97 0.96 16.60
N GLU A 62 -17.67 2.02 16.19
CA GLU A 62 -18.96 1.97 15.53
C GLU A 62 -18.85 2.61 14.15
N TYR A 63 -19.25 1.84 13.14
CA TYR A 63 -19.32 2.30 11.77
C TYR A 63 -20.54 1.69 11.08
N ASP A 64 -21.41 2.57 10.56
CA ASP A 64 -22.70 2.19 9.98
C ASP A 64 -23.54 1.32 10.94
N SER A 65 -23.93 0.11 10.54
CA SER A 65 -24.69 -0.84 11.36
C SER A 65 -23.82 -1.74 12.25
N THR A 66 -22.50 -1.61 12.20
CA THR A 66 -21.56 -2.51 12.87
C THR A 66 -20.90 -1.84 14.06
N SER A 67 -20.78 -2.59 15.16
CA SER A 67 -20.19 -2.15 16.42
C SER A 67 -19.33 -3.27 16.99
N CYS A 68 -18.06 -3.01 17.24
CA CYS A 68 -17.14 -3.96 17.87
C CYS A 68 -16.17 -3.26 18.82
N ASP A 69 -15.70 -3.99 19.83
CA ASP A 69 -14.56 -3.56 20.64
C ASP A 69 -13.28 -3.92 19.88
N GLU A 70 -12.52 -2.90 19.48
CA GLU A 70 -11.31 -3.06 18.68
C GLU A 70 -10.11 -2.55 19.46
N TYR A 71 -8.98 -3.23 19.28
CA TYR A 71 -7.70 -2.78 19.79
C TYR A 71 -7.14 -1.68 18.87
N LEU A 72 -6.72 -0.56 19.45
CA LEU A 72 -6.13 0.56 18.73
C LEU A 72 -4.77 0.92 19.35
N ASP A 73 -3.76 1.07 18.51
CA ASP A 73 -2.49 1.65 18.93
C ASP A 73 -2.62 3.17 19.13
N ILE A 74 -1.97 3.72 20.16
CA ILE A 74 -1.92 5.16 20.36
C ILE A 74 -0.74 5.72 19.59
N VAL A 75 -1.03 6.49 18.54
CA VAL A 75 -0.04 6.96 17.57
C VAL A 75 -0.22 8.44 17.32
N ASN A 76 0.88 9.21 17.33
CA ASN A 76 0.84 10.63 17.00
C ASN A 76 0.85 10.84 15.47
N PHE A 77 -0.31 11.15 14.90
CA PHE A 77 -0.47 11.56 13.51
C PHE A 77 -1.21 12.89 13.42
N ASP A 78 -0.87 13.70 12.43
CA ASP A 78 -1.16 15.14 12.38
C ASP A 78 -2.57 15.49 11.86
N ARG A 79 -3.16 14.64 11.02
CA ARG A 79 -4.36 15.02 10.23
C ARG A 79 -5.65 14.28 10.55
N PHE A 80 -5.55 13.15 11.23
CA PHE A 80 -6.69 12.29 11.50
C PHE A 80 -6.82 12.10 13.01
N ASP A 81 -7.99 11.65 13.44
CA ASP A 81 -8.23 11.19 14.81
C ASP A 81 -8.01 9.68 14.96
N ALA A 82 -8.23 8.94 13.86
CA ALA A 82 -8.05 7.50 13.80
C ALA A 82 -7.62 7.02 12.42
N ILE A 83 -6.95 5.87 12.36
CA ILE A 83 -6.66 5.10 11.17
C ILE A 83 -7.29 3.72 11.35
N ILE A 84 -8.09 3.31 10.38
CA ILE A 84 -8.65 1.96 10.31
C ILE A 84 -8.00 1.21 9.14
N GLY A 85 -7.29 0.14 9.48
CA GLY A 85 -6.51 -0.68 8.59
C GLY A 85 -7.29 -1.89 8.05
N ARG A 86 -6.54 -2.84 7.52
CA ARG A 86 -7.11 -4.05 6.90
C ARG A 86 -7.74 -5.01 7.92
N ASN A 87 -7.25 -5.05 9.15
CA ASN A 87 -7.61 -6.10 10.11
C ASN A 87 -9.04 -5.92 10.63
N SER A 88 -9.40 -4.70 11.06
CA SER A 88 -10.78 -4.42 11.48
C SER A 88 -11.74 -4.41 10.29
N CYS A 89 -11.26 -4.12 9.08
CA CYS A 89 -12.10 -4.21 7.87
C CYS A 89 -12.55 -5.66 7.56
N VAL A 90 -11.73 -6.66 7.89
CA VAL A 90 -12.09 -8.08 7.76
C VAL A 90 -13.06 -8.49 8.87
N SER A 91 -12.88 -8.02 10.11
CA SER A 91 -13.81 -8.30 11.22
C SER A 91 -15.21 -7.72 10.95
N MET A 92 -15.27 -6.56 10.30
CA MET A 92 -16.50 -5.85 9.95
C MET A 92 -17.13 -6.29 8.61
N GLY A 93 -16.65 -7.36 7.96
CA GLY A 93 -17.25 -7.92 6.74
C GLY A 93 -17.17 -7.01 5.50
N SER A 94 -16.23 -6.08 5.49
CA SER A 94 -16.16 -4.97 4.54
C SER A 94 -15.25 -5.28 3.34
N HIS A 95 -15.70 -4.97 2.11
CA HIS A 95 -14.95 -5.23 0.87
C HIS A 95 -14.62 -3.92 0.13
N TRP A 96 -13.36 -3.75 -0.29
CA TRP A 96 -12.90 -2.54 -0.99
C TRP A 96 -13.01 -2.73 -2.51
N THR A 97 -13.67 -1.81 -3.22
CA THR A 97 -13.62 -1.75 -4.70
C THR A 97 -13.16 -0.36 -5.17
N SER A 98 -12.53 -0.29 -6.36
CA SER A 98 -11.73 0.87 -6.79
C SER A 98 -12.52 2.12 -7.17
N SER A 99 -13.85 2.12 -7.05
CA SER A 99 -14.69 3.21 -7.57
C SER A 99 -15.60 3.84 -6.52
N SER A 100 -15.74 3.21 -5.36
CA SER A 100 -16.53 3.69 -4.22
C SER A 100 -16.33 2.71 -3.07
N ILE A 101 -16.22 3.21 -1.84
CA ILE A 101 -16.29 2.35 -0.67
C ILE A 101 -17.74 1.84 -0.56
N GLN A 102 -17.97 0.60 -1.02
CA GLN A 102 -19.27 -0.08 -0.94
C GLN A 102 -19.16 -1.23 0.05
N PHE A 103 -19.86 -1.10 1.18
CA PHE A 103 -19.90 -2.11 2.22
C PHE A 103 -21.12 -3.01 2.02
N VAL A 104 -20.89 -4.32 2.03
CA VAL A 104 -21.96 -5.32 2.03
C VAL A 104 -22.20 -5.71 3.49
N CYS A 105 -23.14 -5.04 4.15
CA CYS A 105 -23.66 -5.49 5.43
C CYS A 105 -24.33 -6.85 5.24
N ALA A 106 -24.06 -7.79 6.14
CA ALA A 106 -24.66 -9.12 6.19
C ALA A 106 -26.20 -9.00 6.30
N GLY A 107 -26.88 -8.97 5.15
CA GLY A 107 -28.32 -8.77 5.05
C GLY A 107 -28.80 -8.37 3.65
N SER A 108 -27.95 -7.75 2.84
CA SER A 108 -28.28 -7.41 1.44
C SER A 108 -27.65 -8.45 0.50
N GLN A 109 -28.44 -9.15 -0.32
CA GLN A 109 -27.89 -10.13 -1.27
C GLN A 109 -26.82 -9.48 -2.17
N PRO A 110 -25.58 -9.98 -2.18
CA PRO A 110 -24.55 -9.45 -3.05
C PRO A 110 -24.88 -9.80 -4.50
N THR A 111 -24.94 -8.80 -5.36
CA THR A 111 -24.93 -8.97 -6.80
C THR A 111 -23.68 -9.75 -7.19
N ARG A 112 -23.88 -10.95 -7.71
CA ARG A 112 -22.82 -11.93 -8.04
C ARG A 112 -21.82 -11.32 -9.02
N LEU A 113 -20.61 -11.02 -8.54
CA LEU A 113 -19.42 -10.92 -9.40
C LEU A 113 -18.82 -12.32 -9.61
N PRO A 114 -18.25 -12.62 -10.80
CA PRO A 114 -17.80 -13.96 -11.15
C PRO A 114 -16.66 -14.40 -10.24
N LYS A 115 -16.80 -15.60 -9.67
CA LYS A 115 -15.83 -16.27 -8.79
C LYS A 115 -14.41 -16.18 -9.37
N ARG A 116 -13.59 -15.27 -8.84
CA ARG A 116 -12.13 -15.33 -8.95
C ARG A 116 -11.58 -15.91 -7.64
N ARG A 117 -11.02 -17.12 -7.79
CA ARG A 117 -10.15 -17.93 -6.91
C ARG A 117 -10.29 -17.74 -5.39
N ASN A 118 -10.75 -18.82 -4.75
CA ASN A 118 -10.71 -19.18 -3.33
C ASN A 118 -10.50 -18.01 -2.34
N PRO A 119 -11.54 -17.59 -1.59
CA PRO A 119 -11.30 -16.81 -0.40
C PRO A 119 -10.40 -17.65 0.51
N LEU A 120 -9.22 -17.13 0.84
CA LEU A 120 -8.43 -17.61 1.97
C LEU A 120 -9.33 -17.49 3.20
N ARG A 121 -10.04 -18.57 3.52
CA ARG A 121 -10.61 -18.77 4.85
C ARG A 121 -9.42 -18.74 5.79
N LEU A 122 -9.23 -17.62 6.49
CA LEU A 122 -8.51 -17.64 7.77
C LEU A 122 -9.42 -18.41 8.75
N SER A 123 -9.48 -19.74 8.62
CA SER A 123 -9.74 -20.57 9.78
C SER A 123 -8.61 -20.27 10.77
N ALA A 124 -8.95 -20.00 12.02
CA ALA A 124 -7.99 -19.82 13.11
C ALA A 124 -7.17 -21.10 13.29
N VAL A 125 -6.16 -21.28 12.44
CA VAL A 125 -5.14 -22.31 12.59
C VAL A 125 -4.13 -21.69 13.54
N THR A 126 -3.98 -22.27 14.72
CA THR A 126 -2.93 -21.90 15.67
C THR A 126 -1.60 -22.28 15.03
N LEU A 127 -0.95 -21.33 14.36
CA LEU A 127 0.36 -21.53 13.74
C LEU A 127 1.44 -21.57 14.82
N THR A 128 2.37 -22.50 14.69
CA THR A 128 3.53 -22.65 15.59
C THR A 128 4.82 -22.28 14.87
N GLU A 129 5.93 -22.05 15.58
CA GLU A 129 7.24 -21.80 14.94
C GLU A 129 7.68 -22.97 14.03
N GLY A 130 7.24 -24.20 14.33
CA GLY A 130 7.47 -25.38 13.49
C GLY A 130 6.83 -25.30 12.11
N ASP A 131 5.82 -24.43 11.91
CA ASP A 131 5.18 -24.21 10.61
C ASP A 131 5.99 -23.29 9.69
N ILE A 132 6.95 -22.52 10.22
CA ILE A 132 7.69 -21.50 9.46
C ILE A 132 8.37 -22.07 8.21
N PRO A 133 9.09 -23.22 8.24
CA PRO A 133 9.72 -23.77 7.04
C PRO A 133 8.70 -24.09 5.95
N ARG A 134 7.58 -24.75 6.32
CA ARG A 134 6.49 -25.11 5.40
C ARG A 134 5.83 -23.88 4.80
N LEU A 135 5.55 -22.86 5.61
CA LEU A 135 4.92 -21.62 5.16
C LEU A 135 5.83 -20.83 4.21
N ARG A 136 7.13 -20.79 4.49
CA ARG A 136 8.12 -20.15 3.59
C ARG A 136 8.13 -20.82 2.23
N GLU A 137 8.19 -22.15 2.19
CA GLU A 137 8.18 -22.91 0.94
C GLU A 137 6.87 -22.67 0.17
N GLN A 138 5.73 -22.70 0.86
CA GLN A 138 4.43 -22.40 0.26
C GLN A 138 4.39 -20.99 -0.33
N TRP A 139 4.87 -19.97 0.39
CA TRP A 139 4.90 -18.59 -0.11
C TRP A 139 5.88 -18.40 -1.26
N MET A 140 7.03 -19.06 -1.23
CA MET A 140 7.99 -19.05 -2.34
C MET A 140 7.36 -19.62 -3.60
N GLU A 141 6.64 -20.74 -3.50
CA GLU A 141 6.00 -21.36 -4.66
C GLU A 141 4.80 -20.53 -5.16
N ILE A 142 3.99 -19.98 -4.26
CA ILE A 142 2.86 -19.11 -4.64
C ILE A 142 3.34 -17.81 -5.31
N SER A 143 4.47 -17.26 -4.86
CA SER A 143 5.00 -15.97 -5.32
C SER A 143 6.11 -16.12 -6.36
N LYS A 144 6.31 -17.33 -6.88
CA LYS A 144 7.40 -17.66 -7.80
C LYS A 144 7.36 -16.85 -9.09
N ASP A 145 6.14 -16.52 -9.54
CA ASP A 145 5.90 -15.70 -10.73
C ASP A 145 6.45 -14.28 -10.55
N ILE A 146 6.21 -13.65 -9.40
CA ILE A 146 6.63 -12.27 -9.10
C ILE A 146 8.08 -12.15 -8.61
N MET A 147 8.67 -13.23 -8.08
CA MET A 147 10.05 -13.22 -7.56
C MET A 147 11.11 -13.51 -8.63
N SER A 148 10.72 -13.86 -9.85
CA SER A 148 11.64 -14.23 -10.96
C SER A 148 12.35 -13.04 -11.63
N GLY A 149 12.19 -11.82 -11.10
CA GLY A 149 12.68 -10.59 -11.70
C GLY A 149 11.70 -10.02 -12.73
N VAL A 150 12.09 -8.94 -13.41
CA VAL A 150 11.23 -8.33 -14.43
C VAL A 150 11.34 -9.17 -15.70
N PRO A 151 10.25 -9.84 -16.16
CA PRO A 151 10.29 -10.60 -17.40
C PRO A 151 10.58 -9.66 -18.56
N GLU A 152 11.43 -10.04 -19.52
CA GLU A 152 11.77 -9.24 -20.72
C GLU A 152 10.61 -9.20 -21.75
N THR A 153 9.39 -8.99 -21.27
CA THR A 153 8.18 -8.81 -22.07
C THR A 153 7.34 -7.71 -21.46
N MET A 154 6.57 -7.01 -22.30
CA MET A 154 5.62 -6.02 -21.81
C MET A 154 4.43 -6.74 -21.13
N PRO A 155 4.08 -6.40 -19.89
CA PRO A 155 2.87 -6.92 -19.29
C PRO A 155 1.64 -6.41 -20.07
N PRO A 156 0.50 -7.10 -20.01
CA PRO A 156 -0.73 -6.64 -20.65
C PRO A 156 -1.02 -5.19 -20.26
N LEU A 157 -1.17 -4.32 -21.28
CA LEU A 157 -1.51 -2.92 -21.06
C LEU A 157 -2.85 -2.85 -20.32
N ARG A 158 -2.84 -2.22 -19.15
CA ARG A 158 -4.05 -1.84 -18.43
C ARG A 158 -4.46 -0.43 -18.86
N GLU A 159 -5.70 -0.06 -18.60
CA GLU A 159 -6.13 1.34 -18.77
C GLU A 159 -5.16 2.26 -18.02
N VAL A 160 -4.55 3.19 -18.77
CA VAL A 160 -3.48 4.04 -18.26
C VAL A 160 -4.12 5.19 -17.48
N ASN A 161 -4.16 5.05 -16.16
CA ASN A 161 -4.63 6.09 -15.25
C ASN A 161 -3.60 7.23 -15.04
N HIS A 162 -2.40 7.12 -15.62
CA HIS A 162 -1.36 8.12 -15.49
C HIS A 162 -1.29 9.01 -16.74
N ARG A 163 -1.58 10.30 -16.57
CA ARG A 163 -1.34 11.35 -17.57
C ARG A 163 -0.38 12.36 -16.97
N ILE A 164 0.59 12.81 -17.77
CA ILE A 164 1.47 13.93 -17.40
C ILE A 164 0.82 15.20 -17.97
N PRO A 165 0.16 16.04 -17.15
CA PRO A 165 -0.39 17.29 -17.64
C PRO A 165 0.76 18.25 -17.98
N LEU A 166 0.81 18.71 -19.23
CA LEU A 166 1.76 19.73 -19.63
C LEU A 166 1.25 21.10 -19.17
N ILE A 167 2.11 21.88 -18.50
CA ILE A 167 1.80 23.27 -18.13
C ILE A 167 1.76 24.15 -19.40
N ASP A 168 2.68 23.88 -20.32
CA ASP A 168 2.82 24.58 -21.59
C ASP A 168 3.20 23.55 -22.66
N GLU A 169 2.30 23.33 -23.62
CA GLU A 169 2.45 22.33 -24.69
C GLU A 169 3.47 22.74 -25.75
N VAL A 170 3.80 24.04 -25.87
CA VAL A 170 4.72 24.56 -26.88
C VAL A 170 6.11 24.86 -26.32
N LYS A 171 6.34 24.59 -25.02
CA LYS A 171 7.61 24.89 -24.37
C LYS A 171 8.75 24.03 -24.92
N VAL A 172 9.78 24.70 -25.42
CA VAL A 172 11.01 24.10 -25.93
C VAL A 172 12.11 24.20 -24.87
N TYR A 173 12.64 23.07 -24.42
CA TYR A 173 13.72 23.01 -23.43
C TYR A 173 15.10 22.95 -24.08
N ASN A 174 16.07 23.70 -23.54
CA ASN A 174 17.47 23.61 -23.91
C ASN A 174 18.18 22.61 -22.99
N TYR A 175 18.81 21.59 -23.57
CA TYR A 175 19.54 20.56 -22.82
C TYR A 175 21.04 20.64 -23.11
N HIS A 176 21.86 20.41 -22.08
CA HIS A 176 23.25 20.02 -22.28
C HIS A 176 23.29 18.52 -22.60
N LEU A 177 23.89 18.13 -23.73
CA LEU A 177 23.98 16.73 -24.15
C LEU A 177 25.28 16.12 -23.59
N PRO A 178 25.22 15.31 -22.51
CA PRO A 178 26.41 14.67 -21.98
C PRO A 178 26.93 13.64 -22.99
N LYS A 179 28.26 13.55 -23.11
CA LYS A 179 28.90 12.48 -23.87
C LYS A 179 28.93 11.20 -23.04
N CYS A 180 28.55 10.08 -23.62
CA CYS A 180 28.72 8.77 -23.00
C CYS A 180 30.22 8.42 -22.95
N PRO A 181 30.80 8.16 -21.76
CA PRO A 181 32.18 7.68 -21.64
C PRO A 181 32.40 6.39 -22.43
N ASP A 182 33.58 6.23 -23.04
CA ASP A 182 33.87 5.05 -23.89
C ASP A 182 33.68 3.73 -23.13
N ALA A 183 34.10 3.67 -21.87
CA ALA A 183 33.95 2.50 -21.00
C ALA A 183 32.49 2.07 -20.74
N MET A 184 31.52 2.95 -20.98
CA MET A 184 30.09 2.70 -20.72
C MET A 184 29.27 2.50 -21.99
N LYS A 185 29.88 2.65 -23.18
CA LYS A 185 29.17 2.51 -24.47
C LYS A 185 28.53 1.14 -24.63
N GLU A 186 29.26 0.08 -24.31
CA GLU A 186 28.76 -1.30 -24.43
C GLU A 186 27.56 -1.53 -23.52
N GLN A 187 27.64 -1.12 -22.25
CA GLN A 187 26.55 -1.24 -21.28
C GLN A 187 25.30 -0.45 -21.72
N LEU A 188 25.50 0.74 -22.29
CA LEU A 188 24.40 1.55 -22.80
C LEU A 188 23.70 0.86 -23.98
N ILE A 189 24.48 0.35 -24.94
CA ILE A 189 23.96 -0.36 -26.11
C ILE A 189 23.21 -1.62 -25.68
N GLU A 190 23.76 -2.40 -24.75
CA GLU A 190 23.12 -3.59 -24.21
C GLU A 190 21.78 -3.26 -23.55
N LYS A 191 21.72 -2.19 -22.75
CA LYS A 191 20.47 -1.72 -22.12
C LYS A 191 19.45 -1.29 -23.16
N ILE A 192 19.84 -0.50 -24.15
CA ILE A 192 18.95 -0.06 -25.24
C ILE A 192 18.38 -1.29 -25.95
N ASN A 193 19.24 -2.21 -26.38
CA ASN A 193 18.82 -3.41 -27.11
C ASN A 193 17.88 -4.27 -26.28
N ARG A 194 18.19 -4.52 -25.01
CA ARG A 194 17.30 -5.26 -24.10
C ARG A 194 15.93 -4.59 -24.00
N TYR A 195 15.90 -3.28 -23.76
CA TYR A 195 14.65 -2.56 -23.53
C TYR A 195 13.79 -2.48 -24.79
N VAL A 196 14.41 -2.36 -25.96
CA VAL A 196 13.72 -2.41 -27.26
C VAL A 196 13.18 -3.81 -27.53
N ARG A 197 13.98 -4.87 -27.33
CA ARG A 197 13.54 -6.26 -27.49
C ARG A 197 12.39 -6.63 -26.56
N ALA A 198 12.43 -6.18 -25.30
CA ALA A 198 11.37 -6.40 -24.32
C ALA A 198 10.10 -5.60 -24.60
N GLY A 199 10.13 -4.68 -25.57
CA GLY A 199 9.04 -3.76 -25.91
C GLY A 199 8.91 -2.57 -24.97
N TRP A 200 9.66 -2.50 -23.87
CA TRP A 200 9.61 -1.39 -22.92
C TRP A 200 9.94 -0.04 -23.56
N TRP A 201 10.88 -0.04 -24.52
CA TRP A 201 11.24 1.14 -25.30
C TRP A 201 10.84 0.94 -26.76
N LYS A 202 10.39 2.03 -27.39
CA LYS A 202 10.11 2.10 -28.81
C LYS A 202 10.89 3.26 -29.42
N ALA A 203 11.58 3.01 -30.53
CA ALA A 203 12.23 4.07 -31.29
C ALA A 203 11.15 5.02 -31.85
N VAL A 204 11.28 6.31 -31.55
CA VAL A 204 10.36 7.36 -31.98
C VAL A 204 11.14 8.60 -32.40
N GLN A 205 10.61 9.31 -33.39
CA GLN A 205 11.09 10.64 -33.75
C GLN A 205 10.31 11.68 -32.97
N THR A 206 11.01 12.62 -32.36
CA THR A 206 10.44 13.69 -31.55
C THR A 206 11.24 14.96 -31.80
N ASN A 207 10.60 16.11 -31.63
CA ASN A 207 11.25 17.42 -31.72
C ASN A 207 12.23 17.64 -30.56
N GLN A 208 11.98 16.99 -29.41
CA GLN A 208 12.81 17.09 -28.21
C GLN A 208 12.93 15.76 -27.46
N ALA A 209 14.12 15.49 -26.92
CA ALA A 209 14.37 14.35 -26.04
C ALA A 209 15.29 14.77 -24.89
N ALA A 210 14.93 14.40 -23.66
CA ALA A 210 15.79 14.62 -22.51
C ALA A 210 17.04 13.71 -22.60
N PRO A 211 18.24 14.22 -22.26
CA PRO A 211 19.46 13.41 -22.28
C PRO A 211 19.43 12.31 -21.22
N MET A 212 20.08 11.19 -21.53
CA MET A 212 20.33 10.12 -20.56
C MET A 212 21.74 10.22 -19.99
N LEU A 213 21.89 9.93 -18.69
CA LEU A 213 23.18 9.81 -18.02
C LEU A 213 23.50 8.34 -17.72
N CYS A 214 24.71 7.90 -18.09
CA CYS A 214 25.22 6.59 -17.72
C CYS A 214 25.76 6.62 -16.29
N ILE A 215 25.15 5.84 -15.39
CA ILE A 215 25.58 5.71 -14.00
C ILE A 215 26.19 4.31 -13.84
N PRO A 216 27.45 4.19 -13.40
CA PRO A 216 28.06 2.90 -13.10
C PRO A 216 27.33 2.22 -11.94
N LYS A 217 27.19 0.90 -12.02
CA LYS A 217 26.61 0.09 -10.94
C LYS A 217 27.62 -0.17 -9.84
#